data_AF-A0AB94IYI1-F1
#
_entry.id   AF-A0AB94IYI1-F1
#
_cell.length_a   1.000
_cell.length_b   1.000
_cell.length_c   1.000
_cell.angle_alpha   90.00
_cell.angle_beta   90.00
_cell.angle_gamma   90.00
#
_symmetry.space_group_name_H-M   'P 1'
#
loop_
_entity.id
_entity.type
_entity.pdbx_description
1 polymer ?
#
loop_
_entity_poly.entity_id
_entity_poly.type
_entity_poly.pdbx_seq_one_letter_code
_entity_poly.pdbx_strand_id
1 'polypeptide(L)'
;MSFADWKDKRTGFRRIDVRGVAGNFFPGLKKQAMELPVGAGLEVVQTFEPIPLYAVMEQLGFEHHTERATENEFHAWFYRVEVRGEDGTIPMRPAALTNFPLIDEELGRVAVNFWDLTWNDAKRTLPYETRLLLSLANAVGAGRMRQACRELVKAYAQGVDSAALGDVFELLAWNQGIGFFSSEIGPSTLFQAYKTIRQQEKLGKSREEIGALLLERFGEKNPEVAVQ
;
A
#
# COMPACT_ATOMS: atom_id res chain seq x y z
N MET A 1 16.10 6.00 -18.38
CA MET A 1 17.02 7.14 -18.22
C MET A 1 17.79 6.90 -16.92
N SER A 2 18.90 7.58 -16.67
CA SER A 2 19.69 7.38 -15.46
C SER A 2 19.76 8.68 -14.66
N PHE A 3 20.06 8.60 -13.36
CA PHE A 3 20.21 9.79 -12.52
C PHE A 3 21.21 10.81 -13.10
N ALA A 4 22.26 10.33 -13.77
CA ALA A 4 23.26 11.19 -14.39
C ALA A 4 22.67 12.14 -15.45
N ASP A 5 21.57 11.76 -16.11
CA ASP A 5 20.92 12.50 -17.18
C ASP A 5 20.06 13.68 -16.68
N TRP A 6 19.68 13.68 -15.40
CA TRP A 6 18.78 14.68 -14.83
C TRP A 6 19.22 15.26 -13.48
N LYS A 7 20.37 14.86 -12.94
CA LYS A 7 20.92 15.34 -11.64
C LYS A 7 20.95 16.87 -11.49
N ASP A 8 21.18 17.60 -12.58
CA ASP A 8 21.31 19.06 -12.58
C ASP A 8 19.95 19.76 -12.53
N LYS A 9 18.86 19.05 -12.86
CA LYS A 9 17.49 19.57 -12.82
C LYS A 9 16.90 19.60 -11.42
N ARG A 10 17.54 18.94 -10.44
CA ARG A 10 17.06 18.81 -9.06
C ARG A 10 16.77 20.15 -8.38
N THR A 11 17.58 21.17 -8.67
CA THR A 11 17.44 22.51 -8.08
C THR A 11 16.14 23.22 -8.45
N GLY A 12 15.50 22.82 -9.56
CA GLY A 12 14.21 23.34 -9.99
C GLY A 12 13.01 22.54 -9.52
N PHE A 13 13.22 21.43 -8.79
CA PHE A 13 12.11 20.59 -8.33
C PHE A 13 11.40 21.24 -7.14
N ARG A 14 10.08 21.05 -7.08
CA ARG A 14 9.29 21.50 -5.94
C ARG A 14 9.61 20.62 -4.73
N ARG A 15 10.11 21.24 -3.65
CA ARG A 15 10.33 20.58 -2.36
C ARG A 15 9.04 20.39 -1.58
N ILE A 16 8.85 19.18 -1.06
CA ILE A 16 7.75 18.75 -0.20
C ILE A 16 8.39 18.09 1.04
N ASP A 17 8.45 18.81 2.16
CA ASP A 17 8.95 18.27 3.42
C ASP A 17 7.81 17.59 4.19
N VAL A 18 7.93 16.28 4.39
CA VAL A 18 6.92 15.43 5.05
C VAL A 18 7.43 14.82 6.36
N ARG A 19 8.55 15.34 6.89
CA ARG A 19 9.04 14.98 8.22
C ARG A 19 8.04 15.41 9.28
N GLY A 20 7.81 14.54 10.26
CA GLY A 20 6.84 14.79 11.34
C GLY A 20 5.36 14.81 10.90
N VAL A 21 5.05 14.55 9.63
CA VAL A 21 3.67 14.44 9.15
C VAL A 21 3.12 13.08 9.56
N ALA A 22 2.16 13.08 10.49
CA ALA A 22 1.42 11.90 10.89
C ALA A 22 0.42 11.45 9.81
N GLY A 23 0.21 10.14 9.69
CA GLY A 23 -0.78 9.55 8.80
C GLY A 23 -0.38 9.56 7.31
N ASN A 24 -1.39 9.45 6.44
CA ASN A 24 -1.19 9.20 5.02
C ASN A 24 -1.10 10.49 4.18
N PHE A 25 0.12 11.02 3.97
CA PHE A 25 0.36 12.19 3.11
C PHE A 25 0.30 11.88 1.60
N PHE A 26 0.29 10.60 1.24
CA PHE A 26 0.44 10.18 -0.15
C PHE A 26 -0.66 10.68 -1.11
N PRO A 27 -1.97 10.72 -0.76
CA PRO A 27 -3.00 11.19 -1.68
C PRO A 27 -2.73 12.62 -2.20
N GLY A 28 -2.25 13.50 -1.32
CA GLY A 28 -1.86 14.86 -1.69
C GLY A 28 -0.61 14.90 -2.57
N LEU A 29 0.38 14.04 -2.29
CA LEU A 29 1.57 13.89 -3.11
C LEU A 29 1.25 13.34 -4.50
N LYS A 30 0.41 12.31 -4.59
CA LYS A 30 -0.02 11.68 -5.85
C LYS A 30 -0.69 12.68 -6.77
N LYS A 31 -1.63 13.46 -6.25
CA LYS A 31 -2.34 14.47 -7.03
C LYS A 31 -1.36 15.46 -7.66
N GLN A 32 -0.41 15.96 -6.88
CA GLN A 32 0.62 16.87 -7.37
C GLN A 32 1.53 16.20 -8.41
N ALA A 33 1.94 14.95 -8.17
CA ALA A 33 2.77 14.20 -9.11
C ALA A 33 2.08 13.98 -10.46
N MET A 34 0.78 13.68 -10.47
CA MET A 34 0.00 13.44 -11.69
C MET A 34 -0.14 14.70 -12.56
N GLU A 35 -0.12 15.89 -11.95
CA GLU A 35 -0.20 17.18 -12.65
C GLU A 35 1.15 17.60 -13.30
N LEU A 36 2.27 16.92 -12.99
CA LEU A 36 3.57 17.26 -13.54
C LEU A 36 3.73 16.78 -15.00
N PRO A 37 4.23 17.62 -15.92
CA PRO A 37 4.59 17.17 -17.26
C PRO A 37 5.89 16.36 -17.27
N VAL A 38 6.15 15.67 -18.37
CA VAL A 38 7.46 15.03 -18.61
C VAL A 38 8.56 16.08 -18.55
N GLY A 39 9.66 15.75 -17.88
CA GLY A 39 10.79 16.65 -17.68
C GLY A 39 10.70 17.52 -16.41
N ALA A 40 9.58 17.49 -15.70
CA ALA A 40 9.45 18.10 -14.38
C ALA A 40 9.70 17.07 -13.26
N GLY A 41 9.84 17.55 -12.03
CA GLY A 41 10.08 16.68 -10.88
C GLY A 41 9.71 17.32 -9.55
N LEU A 42 9.76 16.50 -8.50
CA LEU A 42 9.48 16.87 -7.13
C LEU A 42 10.56 16.30 -6.21
N GLU A 43 10.79 16.97 -5.09
CA GLU A 43 11.67 16.53 -4.02
C GLU A 43 10.80 16.23 -2.79
N VAL A 44 10.97 15.04 -2.21
CA VAL A 44 10.32 14.64 -0.96
C VAL A 44 11.40 14.54 0.11
N VAL A 45 11.23 15.28 1.21
CA VAL A 45 12.13 15.21 2.38
C VAL A 45 11.45 14.42 3.49
N GLN A 46 12.10 13.39 4.03
CA GLN A 46 11.55 12.48 5.02
C GLN A 46 12.61 12.04 6.06
N THR A 47 12.16 11.64 7.24
CA THR A 47 13.00 11.24 8.39
C THR A 47 13.71 9.91 8.12
N PHE A 48 13.07 9.03 7.37
CA PHE A 48 13.63 7.75 6.92
C PHE A 48 13.51 7.64 5.39
N GLU A 49 14.25 6.69 4.81
CA GLU A 49 14.19 6.44 3.38
C GLU A 49 12.76 6.09 2.93
N PRO A 50 12.14 6.86 2.00
CA PRO A 50 10.73 6.69 1.67
C PRO A 50 10.49 5.52 0.69
N ILE A 51 10.99 4.33 1.03
CA ILE A 51 10.90 3.08 0.25
C ILE A 51 9.48 2.81 -0.29
N PRO A 52 8.40 2.96 0.51
CA PRO A 52 7.04 2.71 0.01
C PRO A 52 6.57 3.63 -1.12
N LEU A 53 7.28 4.73 -1.41
CA LEU A 53 6.93 5.66 -2.49
C LEU A 53 7.51 5.24 -3.85
N TYR A 54 8.62 4.50 -3.89
CA TYR A 54 9.38 4.29 -5.12
C TYR A 54 8.59 3.55 -6.20
N ALA A 55 8.05 2.37 -5.88
CA ALA A 55 7.26 1.57 -6.81
C ALA A 55 6.04 2.33 -7.37
N VAL A 56 5.46 3.21 -6.55
CA VAL A 56 4.29 3.98 -6.92
C VAL A 56 4.65 5.09 -7.90
N MET A 57 5.72 5.81 -7.60
CA MET A 57 6.19 6.89 -8.46
C MET A 57 6.65 6.31 -9.81
N GLU A 58 7.28 5.13 -9.80
CA GLU A 58 7.61 4.38 -11.02
C GLU A 58 6.37 4.01 -11.85
N GLN A 59 5.30 3.54 -11.22
CA GLN A 59 4.02 3.30 -11.91
C GLN A 59 3.43 4.57 -12.53
N LEU A 60 3.67 5.74 -11.95
CA LEU A 60 3.25 7.04 -12.49
C LEU A 60 4.20 7.59 -13.59
N GLY A 61 5.26 6.86 -13.92
CA GLY A 61 6.26 7.23 -14.93
C GLY A 61 7.39 8.11 -14.41
N PHE A 62 7.72 8.00 -13.12
CA PHE A 62 8.85 8.70 -12.51
C PHE A 62 10.05 7.77 -12.28
N GLU A 63 11.24 8.29 -12.55
CA GLU A 63 12.48 7.78 -11.97
C GLU A 63 12.75 8.47 -10.65
N HIS A 64 13.55 7.85 -9.78
CA HIS A 64 13.91 8.44 -8.50
C HIS A 64 15.41 8.36 -8.22
N HIS A 65 15.86 9.25 -7.35
CA HIS A 65 17.18 9.22 -6.72
C HIS A 65 17.03 9.65 -5.27
N THR A 66 17.77 9.02 -4.36
CA THR A 66 17.69 9.32 -2.94
C THR A 66 19.08 9.59 -2.37
N GLU A 67 19.20 10.64 -1.56
CA GLU A 67 20.39 10.93 -0.78
C GLU A 67 20.03 11.01 0.70
N ARG A 68 20.90 10.45 1.54
CA ARG A 68 20.85 10.62 2.98
C ARG A 68 21.72 11.82 3.35
N ALA A 69 21.11 12.93 3.73
CA ALA A 69 21.81 14.16 4.11
C ALA A 69 22.33 14.08 5.55
N THR A 70 21.50 13.56 6.46
CA THR A 70 21.89 13.28 7.86
C THR A 70 21.30 11.94 8.30
N GLU A 71 21.49 11.57 9.57
CA GLU A 71 20.92 10.33 10.11
C GLU A 71 19.41 10.22 9.85
N ASN A 72 18.69 11.33 10.04
CA ASN A 72 17.22 11.44 10.01
C ASN A 72 16.73 12.45 8.96
N GLU A 73 17.48 12.62 7.87
CA GLU A 73 17.09 13.48 6.75
C GLU A 73 17.45 12.82 5.42
N PHE A 74 16.40 12.37 4.73
CA PHE A 74 16.47 11.77 3.40
C PHE A 74 15.81 12.70 2.39
N HIS A 75 16.50 12.92 1.28
CA HIS A 75 15.99 13.66 0.13
C HIS A 75 15.76 12.67 -1.00
N ALA A 76 14.50 12.49 -1.40
CA ALA A 76 14.12 11.67 -2.54
C ALA A 76 13.62 12.57 -3.66
N TRP A 77 14.36 12.63 -4.77
CA TRP A 77 13.95 13.33 -5.97
C TRP A 77 13.24 12.37 -6.91
N PHE A 78 12.12 12.81 -7.46
CA PHE A 78 11.35 12.07 -8.46
C PHE A 78 11.29 12.89 -9.74
N TYR A 79 11.77 12.33 -10.84
CA TYR A 79 11.82 12.98 -12.15
C TYR A 79 10.88 12.27 -13.12
N ARG A 80 9.98 13.03 -13.77
CA ARG A 80 9.00 12.47 -14.68
C ARG A 80 9.62 12.18 -16.04
N VAL A 81 9.77 10.90 -16.37
CA VAL A 81 10.30 10.44 -17.66
C VAL A 81 9.20 10.19 -18.68
N GLU A 82 8.00 9.84 -18.22
CA GLU A 82 6.83 9.65 -19.08
C GLU A 82 5.52 9.87 -18.31
N VAL A 83 4.42 10.04 -19.04
CA VAL A 83 3.08 10.08 -18.45
C VAL A 83 2.46 8.69 -18.58
N ARG A 84 2.42 7.96 -17.47
CA ARG A 84 1.60 6.74 -17.36
C ARG A 84 0.22 7.08 -16.81
N GLY A 85 -0.79 6.32 -17.25
CA GLY A 85 -2.16 6.42 -16.76
C GLY A 85 -2.27 6.00 -15.29
N GLU A 86 -3.49 6.06 -14.74
CA GLU A 86 -3.77 5.58 -13.38
C GLU A 86 -3.82 4.05 -13.33
N ASP A 87 -2.77 3.39 -13.81
CA ASP A 87 -2.69 1.95 -13.95
C ASP A 87 -2.30 1.34 -12.60
N GLY A 88 -3.26 1.30 -11.69
CA GLY A 88 -3.14 0.63 -10.40
C GLY A 88 -2.75 1.55 -9.26
N THR A 89 -3.74 1.96 -8.47
CA THR A 89 -3.46 2.26 -7.06
C THR A 89 -2.89 1.01 -6.41
N ILE A 90 -1.62 1.03 -5.98
CA ILE A 90 -1.14 0.06 -4.98
C ILE A 90 -2.02 0.22 -3.73
N PRO A 91 -2.92 -0.75 -3.42
CA PRO A 91 -3.88 -0.61 -2.34
C PRO A 91 -3.18 -0.65 -0.98
N MET A 92 -3.74 0.06 0.01
CA MET A 92 -3.49 -0.21 1.43
C MET A 92 -2.02 -0.18 1.86
N ARG A 93 -1.32 0.88 1.45
CA ARG A 93 0.09 1.12 1.80
C ARG A 93 0.31 1.19 3.30
N PRO A 94 1.53 0.91 3.78
CA PRO A 94 1.84 0.92 5.21
C PRO A 94 1.95 2.36 5.75
N ALA A 95 0.88 3.16 5.62
CA ALA A 95 0.86 4.56 6.05
C ALA A 95 1.17 4.71 7.54
N ALA A 96 0.84 3.71 8.37
CA ALA A 96 1.20 3.70 9.79
C ALA A 96 2.72 3.83 10.05
N LEU A 97 3.58 3.52 9.08
CA LEU A 97 5.03 3.67 9.23
C LEU A 97 5.45 5.12 9.49
N THR A 98 4.69 6.11 9.00
CA THR A 98 4.96 7.55 9.22
C THR A 98 4.70 7.99 10.65
N ASN A 99 3.98 7.19 11.44
CA ASN A 99 3.69 7.51 12.85
C ASN A 99 4.83 7.08 13.78
N PHE A 100 5.68 6.11 13.39
CA PHE A 100 6.76 5.62 14.27
C PHE A 100 7.83 6.68 14.60
N PRO A 101 8.25 7.56 13.68
CA PRO A 101 9.13 8.68 14.01
C PRO A 101 8.61 9.64 15.08
N LEU A 102 7.29 9.68 15.32
CA LEU A 102 6.72 10.48 16.42
C LEU A 102 7.05 9.88 17.80
N ILE A 103 7.36 8.59 17.85
CA ILE A 103 7.83 7.87 19.04
C ILE A 103 9.36 7.95 19.10
N ASP A 104 10.01 7.52 18.02
CA ASP A 104 11.46 7.47 17.88
C ASP A 104 11.85 7.37 16.39
N GLU A 105 12.78 8.21 15.93
CA GLU A 105 13.16 8.30 14.52
C GLU A 105 13.84 7.02 14.00
N GLU A 106 14.68 6.40 14.82
CA GLU A 106 15.36 5.14 14.52
C GLU A 106 14.36 3.99 14.45
N LEU A 107 13.34 3.99 15.31
CA LEU A 107 12.23 3.04 15.22
C LEU A 107 11.48 3.15 13.89
N GLY A 108 11.22 4.36 13.39
CA GLY A 108 10.64 4.56 12.06
C GLY A 108 11.49 3.96 10.95
N ARG A 109 12.81 4.17 11.02
CA ARG A 109 13.77 3.59 10.09
C ARG A 109 13.81 2.06 10.16
N VAL A 110 13.81 1.47 11.36
CA VAL A 110 13.78 0.00 11.54
C VAL A 110 12.48 -0.57 11.00
N ALA A 111 11.34 0.08 11.27
CA ALA A 111 10.03 -0.39 10.86
C ALA A 111 9.88 -0.42 9.32
N VAL A 112 10.32 0.62 8.61
CA VAL A 112 10.26 0.64 7.13
C VAL A 112 11.19 -0.41 6.50
N ASN A 113 12.40 -0.59 7.04
CA ASN A 113 13.33 -1.60 6.56
C ASN A 113 12.83 -3.02 6.84
N PHE A 114 12.22 -3.25 8.01
CA PHE A 114 11.61 -4.53 8.32
C PHE A 114 10.44 -4.84 7.39
N TRP A 115 9.60 -3.85 7.08
CA TRP A 115 8.52 -3.99 6.11
C TRP A 115 9.07 -4.36 4.73
N ASP A 116 10.08 -3.64 4.24
CA ASP A 116 10.66 -3.89 2.92
C ASP A 116 11.30 -5.28 2.82
N LEU A 117 12.12 -5.64 3.81
CA LEU A 117 12.71 -6.98 3.97
C LEU A 117 11.65 -8.09 3.96
N THR A 118 10.49 -7.84 4.57
CA THR A 118 9.41 -8.82 4.67
C THR A 118 8.65 -8.97 3.36
N TRP A 119 8.38 -7.87 2.66
CA TRP A 119 7.44 -7.84 1.55
C TRP A 119 8.09 -7.84 0.15
N ASN A 120 9.21 -7.14 -0.03
CA ASN A 120 9.77 -6.81 -1.34
C ASN A 120 11.14 -7.47 -1.61
N ASP A 121 11.77 -8.07 -0.61
CA ASP A 121 13.09 -8.71 -0.78
C ASP A 121 13.05 -9.80 -1.86
N ALA A 122 13.97 -9.74 -2.83
CA ALA A 122 14.04 -10.68 -3.95
C ALA A 122 14.30 -12.14 -3.52
N LYS A 123 14.78 -12.38 -2.29
CA LYS A 123 15.02 -13.74 -1.78
C LYS A 123 13.75 -14.50 -1.36
N ARG A 124 12.57 -13.87 -1.41
CA ARG A 124 11.32 -14.55 -1.01
C ARG A 124 11.01 -15.69 -2.00
N THR A 125 10.74 -16.87 -1.45
CA THR A 125 10.41 -18.07 -2.25
C THR A 125 8.92 -18.18 -2.57
N LEU A 126 8.06 -17.75 -1.64
CA LEU A 126 6.61 -17.75 -1.84
C LEU A 126 6.19 -16.55 -2.70
N PRO A 127 5.30 -16.75 -3.71
CA PRO A 127 4.68 -15.67 -4.46
C PRO A 127 4.03 -14.63 -3.54
N TYR A 128 3.98 -13.38 -4.01
CA TYR A 128 3.47 -12.26 -3.22
C TYR A 128 2.00 -12.49 -2.80
N GLU A 129 1.19 -13.00 -3.71
CA GLU A 129 -0.22 -13.34 -3.56
C GLU A 129 -0.41 -14.40 -2.46
N THR A 130 0.40 -15.46 -2.47
CA THR A 130 0.37 -16.50 -1.44
C THR A 130 0.70 -15.91 -0.06
N ARG A 131 1.69 -15.02 0.01
CA ARG A 131 2.05 -14.36 1.27
C ARG A 131 0.93 -13.44 1.78
N LEU A 132 0.18 -12.77 0.90
CA LEU A 132 -1.00 -11.99 1.27
C LEU A 132 -2.11 -12.88 1.85
N LEU A 133 -2.36 -14.05 1.26
CA LEU A 133 -3.35 -15.01 1.79
C LEU A 133 -2.96 -15.53 3.17
N LEU A 134 -1.68 -15.85 3.38
CA LEU A 134 -1.16 -16.25 4.69
C LEU A 134 -1.26 -15.11 5.70
N SER A 135 -0.94 -13.88 5.30
CA SER A 135 -1.07 -12.68 6.14
C SER A 135 -2.54 -12.43 6.53
N LEU A 136 -3.47 -12.59 5.60
CA LEU A 136 -4.91 -12.52 5.83
C LEU A 136 -5.32 -13.54 6.89
N ALA A 137 -5.02 -14.83 6.69
CA ALA A 137 -5.40 -15.89 7.63
C ALA A 137 -4.80 -15.66 9.02
N ASN A 138 -3.52 -15.25 9.09
CA ASN A 138 -2.84 -14.91 10.34
C ASN A 138 -3.48 -13.70 11.04
N ALA A 139 -3.88 -12.67 10.28
CA ALA A 139 -4.58 -11.51 10.83
C ALA A 139 -5.95 -11.89 11.40
N VAL A 140 -6.69 -12.80 10.75
CA VAL A 140 -7.95 -13.32 11.30
C VAL A 140 -7.71 -14.11 12.58
N GLY A 141 -6.73 -15.04 12.58
CA GLY A 141 -6.38 -15.80 13.78
C GLY A 141 -5.96 -14.95 14.98
N ALA A 142 -5.40 -13.76 14.73
CA ALA A 142 -5.05 -12.79 15.74
C ALA A 142 -6.20 -11.82 16.13
N GLY A 143 -7.42 -12.02 15.62
CA GLY A 143 -8.56 -11.12 15.88
C GLY A 143 -8.45 -9.74 15.20
N ARG A 144 -7.49 -9.54 14.29
CA ARG A 144 -7.19 -8.24 13.67
C ARG A 144 -7.98 -8.06 12.36
N MET A 145 -9.30 -7.97 12.42
CA MET A 145 -10.15 -7.90 11.22
C MET A 145 -9.85 -6.71 10.31
N ARG A 146 -9.44 -5.57 10.88
CA ARG A 146 -8.95 -4.42 10.10
C ARG A 146 -7.78 -4.81 9.20
N GLN A 147 -6.77 -5.47 9.76
CA GLN A 147 -5.62 -5.91 9.00
C GLN A 147 -6.03 -6.98 7.97
N ALA A 148 -6.85 -7.95 8.38
CA ALA A 148 -7.30 -9.01 7.47
C ALA A 148 -8.05 -8.44 6.26
N CYS A 149 -8.93 -7.46 6.46
CA CYS A 149 -9.62 -6.75 5.38
C CYS A 149 -8.64 -6.09 4.41
N ARG A 150 -7.61 -5.41 4.92
CA ARG A 150 -6.55 -4.83 4.09
C ARG A 150 -5.80 -5.87 3.27
N GLU A 151 -5.48 -7.02 3.86
CA GLU A 151 -4.82 -8.12 3.15
C GLU A 151 -5.70 -8.70 2.04
N LEU A 152 -7.02 -8.84 2.27
CA LEU A 152 -7.97 -9.28 1.26
C LEU A 152 -8.04 -8.31 0.07
N VAL A 153 -8.16 -7.01 0.34
CA VAL A 153 -8.21 -5.99 -0.72
C VAL A 153 -6.92 -5.98 -1.53
N LYS A 154 -5.75 -6.09 -0.88
CA LYS A 154 -4.47 -6.23 -1.57
C LYS A 154 -4.40 -7.49 -2.41
N ALA A 155 -4.80 -8.65 -1.86
CA ALA A 155 -4.78 -9.92 -2.57
C ALA A 155 -5.63 -9.86 -3.85
N TYR A 156 -6.84 -9.33 -3.75
CA TYR A 156 -7.71 -9.17 -4.91
C TYR A 156 -7.12 -8.23 -5.97
N ALA A 157 -6.53 -7.09 -5.56
CA ALA A 157 -5.89 -6.19 -6.50
C ALA A 157 -4.65 -6.77 -7.19
N GLN A 158 -3.98 -7.75 -6.56
CA GLN A 158 -2.86 -8.49 -7.15
C GLN A 158 -3.32 -9.67 -8.02
N GLY A 159 -4.61 -9.79 -8.31
CA GLY A 159 -5.12 -10.80 -9.23
C GLY A 159 -5.57 -12.10 -8.57
N VAL A 160 -5.58 -12.21 -7.24
CA VAL A 160 -6.12 -13.41 -6.56
C VAL A 160 -7.59 -13.59 -6.93
N ASP A 161 -7.96 -14.81 -7.35
CA ASP A 161 -9.33 -15.17 -7.67
C ASP A 161 -10.20 -15.21 -6.40
N SER A 162 -11.45 -14.78 -6.51
CA SER A 162 -12.38 -14.81 -5.38
C SER A 162 -12.70 -16.24 -4.93
N ALA A 163 -12.54 -17.25 -5.80
CA ALA A 163 -12.61 -18.66 -5.42
C ALA A 163 -11.52 -19.05 -4.42
N ALA A 164 -10.28 -18.61 -4.63
CA ALA A 164 -9.17 -18.87 -3.70
C ALA A 164 -9.39 -18.17 -2.34
N LEU A 165 -10.01 -16.99 -2.34
CA LEU A 165 -10.47 -16.35 -1.10
C LEU A 165 -11.54 -17.18 -0.39
N GLY A 166 -12.44 -17.82 -1.16
CA GLY A 166 -13.43 -18.77 -0.66
C GLY A 166 -12.80 -19.94 0.09
N ASP A 167 -11.76 -20.56 -0.48
CA ASP A 167 -11.01 -21.64 0.17
C ASP A 167 -10.43 -21.19 1.52
N VAL A 168 -9.91 -19.96 1.59
CA VAL A 168 -9.40 -19.39 2.86
C VAL A 168 -10.53 -19.22 3.88
N PHE A 169 -11.70 -18.70 3.49
CA PHE A 169 -12.83 -18.57 4.41
C PHE A 169 -13.36 -19.93 4.90
N GLU A 170 -13.36 -20.96 4.05
CA GLU A 170 -13.70 -22.33 4.45
C GLU A 170 -12.71 -22.85 5.50
N LEU A 171 -11.40 -22.67 5.27
CA LEU A 171 -10.37 -23.03 6.23
C LEU A 171 -10.47 -22.25 7.55
N LEU A 172 -10.87 -20.98 7.50
CA LEU A 172 -11.11 -20.17 8.70
C LEU A 172 -12.30 -20.72 9.50
N ALA A 173 -13.41 -21.05 8.84
CA ALA A 173 -14.57 -21.66 9.49
C ALA A 173 -14.24 -23.03 10.10
N TRP A 174 -13.43 -23.84 9.41
CA TRP A 174 -12.98 -25.14 9.90
C TRP A 174 -12.06 -25.02 11.12
N ASN A 175 -10.99 -24.23 11.00
CA ASN A 175 -9.94 -24.17 12.01
C ASN A 175 -10.31 -23.34 13.25
N GLN A 176 -11.21 -22.36 13.12
CA GLN A 176 -11.64 -21.50 14.23
C GLN A 176 -13.05 -21.83 14.74
N GLY A 177 -13.80 -22.66 14.01
CA GLY A 177 -15.14 -23.11 14.37
C GLY A 177 -16.25 -22.22 13.82
N ILE A 178 -17.39 -22.85 13.50
CA ILE A 178 -18.57 -22.20 12.91
C ILE A 178 -19.12 -21.08 13.81
N GLY A 179 -19.07 -21.27 15.14
CA GLY A 179 -19.51 -20.26 16.11
C GLY A 179 -18.71 -18.96 16.01
N PHE A 180 -17.38 -19.07 16.04
CA PHE A 180 -16.49 -17.92 15.87
C PHE A 180 -16.64 -17.28 14.49
N PHE A 181 -16.76 -18.08 13.44
CA PHE A 181 -17.02 -17.55 12.11
C PHE A 181 -18.31 -16.73 12.10
N SER A 182 -19.39 -17.25 12.67
CA SER A 182 -20.70 -16.60 12.62
C SER A 182 -20.76 -15.34 13.49
N SER A 183 -20.04 -15.30 14.62
CA SER A 183 -20.07 -14.16 15.56
C SER A 183 -19.03 -13.08 15.25
N GLU A 184 -17.83 -13.46 14.79
CA GLU A 184 -16.72 -12.52 14.60
C GLU A 184 -16.45 -12.24 13.12
N ILE A 185 -16.32 -13.28 12.29
CA ILE A 185 -15.93 -13.12 10.88
C ILE A 185 -17.12 -12.66 10.03
N GLY A 186 -18.27 -13.30 10.17
CA GLY A 186 -19.50 -13.04 9.41
C GLY A 186 -19.99 -11.58 9.45
N PRO A 187 -20.03 -10.92 10.62
CA PRO A 187 -20.40 -9.50 10.69
C PRO A 187 -19.25 -8.55 10.35
N SER A 188 -17.99 -9.01 10.32
CA SER A 188 -16.82 -8.14 10.11
C SER A 188 -16.78 -7.48 8.73
N THR A 189 -16.08 -6.34 8.66
CA THR A 189 -15.75 -5.65 7.41
C THR A 189 -15.00 -6.53 6.41
N LEU A 190 -14.15 -7.44 6.88
CA LEU A 190 -13.46 -8.43 6.04
C LEU A 190 -14.45 -9.26 5.23
N PHE A 191 -15.47 -9.83 5.89
CA PHE A 191 -16.44 -10.67 5.19
C PHE A 191 -17.40 -9.85 4.32
N GLN A 192 -17.69 -8.60 4.70
CA GLN A 192 -18.42 -7.68 3.82
C GLN A 192 -17.65 -7.35 2.54
N ALA A 193 -16.32 -7.17 2.62
CA ALA A 193 -15.48 -6.96 1.44
C ALA A 193 -15.52 -8.19 0.51
N TYR A 194 -15.38 -9.40 1.07
CA TYR A 194 -15.50 -10.64 0.30
C TYR A 194 -16.87 -10.80 -0.38
N LYS A 195 -17.97 -10.56 0.36
CA LYS A 195 -19.32 -10.60 -0.21
C LYS A 195 -19.50 -9.58 -1.33
N THR A 196 -18.94 -8.39 -1.18
CA THR A 196 -18.98 -7.34 -2.21
C THR A 196 -18.32 -7.82 -3.49
N ILE A 197 -17.12 -8.42 -3.41
CA ILE A 197 -16.43 -9.02 -4.57
C ILE A 197 -17.35 -10.02 -5.27
N ARG A 198 -17.83 -11.03 -4.53
CA ARG A 198 -18.66 -12.10 -5.11
C ARG A 198 -19.96 -11.60 -5.71
N GLN A 199 -20.57 -10.56 -5.13
CA GLN A 199 -21.79 -9.94 -5.67
C GLN A 199 -21.52 -9.17 -6.96
N GLN A 200 -20.46 -8.37 -7.01
CA GLN A 200 -20.13 -7.59 -8.20
C GLN A 200 -19.67 -8.47 -9.37
N GLU A 201 -18.91 -9.54 -9.09
CA GLU A 201 -18.55 -10.53 -10.12
C GLU A 201 -19.78 -11.19 -10.75
N LYS A 202 -20.80 -11.52 -9.94
CA LYS A 202 -22.09 -12.03 -10.44
C LYS A 202 -22.85 -11.02 -11.31
N LEU A 203 -22.64 -9.72 -11.09
CA LEU A 203 -23.19 -8.65 -11.91
C LEU A 203 -22.37 -8.40 -13.19
N GLY A 204 -21.29 -9.17 -13.43
CA GLY A 204 -20.44 -9.04 -14.60
C GLY A 204 -19.52 -7.82 -14.56
N LYS A 205 -19.28 -7.24 -13.38
CA LYS A 205 -18.37 -6.10 -13.20
C LYS A 205 -16.92 -6.49 -13.45
N SER A 206 -16.15 -5.58 -14.03
CA SER A 206 -14.72 -5.79 -14.26
C SER A 206 -13.94 -5.76 -12.93
N ARG A 207 -12.76 -6.38 -12.91
CA ARG A 207 -11.91 -6.40 -11.71
C ARG A 207 -11.48 -4.99 -11.31
N GLU A 208 -11.28 -4.11 -12.27
CA GLU A 208 -10.93 -2.70 -12.07
C GLU A 208 -12.09 -1.95 -11.39
N GLU A 209 -13.33 -2.13 -11.86
CA GLU A 209 -14.52 -1.55 -11.22
C GLU A 209 -14.68 -2.04 -9.78
N ILE A 210 -14.47 -3.34 -9.55
CA ILE A 210 -14.56 -3.95 -8.21
C ILE A 210 -13.43 -3.43 -7.33
N GLY A 211 -12.21 -3.34 -7.85
CA GLY A 211 -11.06 -2.78 -7.13
C GLY A 211 -11.29 -1.34 -6.68
N ALA A 212 -11.83 -0.50 -7.56
CA ALA A 212 -12.20 0.88 -7.23
C ALA A 212 -13.26 0.93 -6.11
N LEU A 213 -14.31 0.10 -6.22
CA LEU A 213 -15.34 0.00 -5.19
C LEU A 213 -14.79 -0.47 -3.85
N LEU A 214 -13.86 -1.43 -3.86
CA LEU A 214 -13.21 -1.94 -2.66
C LEU A 214 -12.38 -0.86 -1.97
N LEU A 215 -11.63 -0.07 -2.75
CA LEU A 215 -10.84 1.05 -2.22
C LEU A 215 -11.72 2.16 -1.67
N GLU A 216 -12.87 2.42 -2.29
CA GLU A 216 -13.82 3.40 -1.79
C GLU A 216 -14.44 2.95 -0.46
N ARG A 217 -14.98 1.72 -0.42
CA ARG A 217 -15.79 1.24 0.70
C ARG A 217 -14.99 0.60 1.81
N PHE A 218 -13.85 0.01 1.50
CA PHE A 218 -13.03 -0.74 2.44
C PHE A 218 -11.60 -0.25 2.46
N GLY A 219 -11.28 0.88 1.80
CA GLY A 219 -9.97 1.52 1.80
C GLY A 219 -9.73 2.45 2.99
N GLU A 220 -8.67 3.26 2.89
CA GLU A 220 -8.24 4.21 3.93
C GLU A 220 -9.27 5.32 4.23
N LYS A 221 -10.35 5.45 3.45
CA LYS A 221 -11.46 6.36 3.74
C LYS A 221 -12.51 5.75 4.67
N ASN A 222 -12.53 4.44 4.85
CA ASN A 222 -13.45 3.76 5.76
C ASN A 222 -12.89 3.84 7.19
N PRO A 223 -13.62 4.40 8.19
CA PRO A 223 -13.14 4.54 9.56
C PRO A 223 -12.84 3.20 10.27
N GLU A 224 -13.45 2.11 9.84
CA GLU A 224 -13.19 0.76 10.37
C GLU A 224 -11.91 0.15 9.80
N VAL A 225 -11.37 0.72 8.71
CA VAL A 225 -10.18 0.23 8.00
C VAL A 225 -8.99 1.20 8.05
N ALA A 226 -9.25 2.50 8.12
CA ALA A 226 -8.26 3.56 8.08
C ALA A 226 -7.21 3.43 9.20
N VAL A 227 -5.98 3.83 8.88
CA VAL A 227 -4.98 4.18 9.90
C VAL A 227 -5.29 5.59 10.39
N GLN A 228 -5.58 5.73 11.69
CA GLN A 228 -5.70 7.03 12.34
C GLN A 228 -4.33 7.55 12.76
#